data_AF-A0A660RJQ5-F1
#
_entry.id   AF-A0A660RJQ5-F1
#
_cell.length_a   1.000
_cell.length_b   1.000
_cell.length_c   1.000
_cell.angle_alpha   90.00
_cell.angle_beta   90.00
_cell.angle_gamma   90.00
#
_symmetry.space_group_name_H-M   'P 1'
#
loop_
_entity.id
_entity.type
_entity.pdbx_description
1 polymer ?
#
loop_
_entity_poly.entity_id
_entity_poly.type
_entity_poly.pdbx_seq_one_letter_code
_entity_poly.pdbx_strand_id
1 'polypeptide(L)'
;TPPITVIWNARWPTSEKEYQNMGLMSTEKGFFIGFITDPTERKIYVYVYGEEGKSEVKEVTNLDYDGYVDGTFKIVWNSDGSAVFYVNDEKVYESTLRIKIPMNIYLDTYEHPGFLKWIGYKKEGVAVLPKPRPVKKTVTYNWKWSSPEPNNWYRIEGNKITIYAVPGSDIWNCERRKAPMLVVDIPDKDRWEVSVHFEMPKRVLNTHVGLVLWNGKESGKVYAVYFGPKDQNNIAIEGSYSRICGGWAPFMILIPDTEGDFIRNYPYKTGWLKIKAVENEYSFFYREPGSEDWEFLGKIVTNPHEFTKVGLIAKAWFLNSVKVTFSDFKIEW
;
A
#
# COMPACT_ATOMS: atom_id res chain seq x y z
N THR A 1 -7.87 -30.89 27.77
CA THR A 1 -8.09 -29.73 26.88
C THR A 1 -7.41 -30.03 25.56
N PRO A 2 -8.04 -29.80 24.39
CA PRO A 2 -7.34 -29.98 23.12
C PRO A 2 -6.11 -29.06 23.05
N PRO A 3 -5.06 -29.44 22.30
CA PRO A 3 -3.88 -28.62 22.18
C PRO A 3 -4.24 -27.27 21.55
N ILE A 4 -3.62 -26.20 22.05
CA ILE A 4 -3.79 -24.86 21.48
C ILE A 4 -2.67 -24.63 20.49
N THR A 5 -3.04 -24.44 19.22
CA THR A 5 -2.07 -24.14 18.18
C THR A 5 -2.18 -22.67 17.79
N VAL A 6 -1.06 -21.95 17.86
CA VAL A 6 -0.93 -20.57 17.37
C VAL A 6 0.01 -20.60 16.18
N ILE A 7 -0.44 -20.05 15.05
CA ILE A 7 0.34 -19.98 13.81
C ILE A 7 0.34 -18.54 13.33
N TRP A 8 1.50 -18.05 12.94
CA TRP A 8 1.64 -16.78 12.27
C TRP A 8 2.77 -16.81 11.25
N ASN A 9 2.69 -15.90 10.30
CA ASN A 9 3.77 -15.67 9.34
C ASN A 9 4.50 -14.42 9.77
N ALA A 10 5.83 -14.46 9.75
CA ALA A 10 6.63 -13.27 9.96
C ALA A 10 7.57 -13.01 8.79
N ARG A 11 7.83 -11.72 8.59
CA ARG A 11 8.83 -11.23 7.67
C ARG A 11 10.08 -10.92 8.46
N TRP A 12 11.19 -11.53 8.06
CA TRP A 12 12.46 -11.35 8.74
C TRP A 12 12.95 -9.91 8.65
N PRO A 13 13.57 -9.40 9.71
CA PRO A 13 14.18 -8.09 9.69
C PRO A 13 15.27 -8.02 8.60
N THR A 14 15.32 -6.87 7.92
CA THR A 14 16.23 -6.62 6.78
C THR A 14 17.32 -5.62 7.12
N SER A 15 17.35 -5.10 8.34
CA SER A 15 18.39 -4.18 8.81
C SER A 15 18.69 -4.35 10.30
N GLU A 16 19.90 -3.92 10.72
CA GLU A 16 20.37 -3.96 12.11
C GLU A 16 19.51 -3.15 13.09
N LYS A 17 18.65 -2.25 12.58
CA LYS A 17 17.73 -1.44 13.39
C LYS A 17 16.40 -2.14 13.66
N GLU A 18 16.16 -3.30 13.08
CA GLU A 18 14.92 -4.06 13.20
C GLU A 18 15.16 -5.29 14.08
N TYR A 19 15.25 -5.10 15.40
CA TYR A 19 15.03 -6.24 16.30
C TYR A 19 13.52 -6.51 16.33
N GLN A 20 13.10 -7.68 15.87
CA GLN A 20 11.71 -8.09 16.02
C GLN A 20 11.58 -9.00 17.24
N ASN A 21 10.94 -8.45 18.28
CA ASN A 21 10.41 -9.24 19.37
C ASN A 21 9.01 -9.72 18.96
N MET A 22 8.89 -10.99 18.60
CA MET A 22 7.60 -11.57 18.28
C MET A 22 7.19 -12.51 19.39
N GLY A 23 6.26 -12.08 20.24
CA GLY A 23 5.80 -12.92 21.34
C GLY A 23 4.33 -12.80 21.64
N LEU A 24 3.82 -13.87 22.25
CA LEU A 24 2.57 -13.87 22.96
C LEU A 24 2.87 -13.41 24.39
N MET A 25 2.17 -12.36 24.83
CA MET A 25 2.26 -11.83 26.18
C MET A 25 0.93 -12.08 26.90
N SER A 26 0.99 -12.55 28.14
CA SER A 26 -0.17 -12.50 29.02
C SER A 26 0.01 -11.44 30.09
N THR A 27 -0.89 -10.47 30.06
CA THR A 27 -0.92 -9.31 30.95
C THR A 27 -1.33 -9.66 32.38
N GLU A 28 -2.00 -10.79 32.61
CA GLU A 28 -2.49 -11.14 33.96
C GLU A 28 -1.42 -11.82 34.84
N LYS A 29 -0.35 -12.36 34.24
CA LYS A 29 0.66 -13.14 34.98
C LYS A 29 2.13 -12.98 34.54
N GLY A 30 2.42 -12.06 33.63
CA GLY A 30 3.81 -11.64 33.35
C GLY A 30 4.68 -12.72 32.71
N PHE A 31 4.12 -13.55 31.83
CA PHE A 31 4.87 -14.54 31.07
C PHE A 31 4.96 -14.10 29.59
N PHE A 32 6.09 -14.42 28.95
CA PHE A 32 6.39 -14.10 27.54
C PHE A 32 6.86 -15.37 26.84
N ILE A 33 6.18 -15.74 25.75
CA ILE A 33 6.64 -16.82 24.88
C ILE A 33 6.73 -16.29 23.46
N GLY A 34 7.90 -16.39 22.85
CA GLY A 34 8.11 -15.78 21.55
C GLY A 34 9.38 -16.22 20.86
N PHE A 35 9.53 -15.71 19.65
CA PHE A 35 10.75 -15.79 18.87
C PHE A 35 11.36 -14.39 18.82
N ILE A 36 12.67 -14.30 19.04
CA ILE A 36 13.46 -13.10 18.78
C ILE A 36 14.39 -13.43 17.64
N THR A 37 14.37 -12.59 16.62
CA THR A 37 15.26 -12.72 15.46
C THR A 37 16.43 -11.78 15.62
N ASP A 38 17.64 -12.30 15.50
CA ASP A 38 18.87 -11.52 15.41
C ASP A 38 19.27 -11.40 13.94
N PRO A 39 19.07 -10.23 13.31
CA PRO A 39 19.40 -10.02 11.90
C PRO A 39 20.91 -10.03 11.63
N THR A 40 21.75 -9.74 12.63
CA THR A 40 23.20 -9.63 12.47
C THR A 40 23.86 -11.00 12.38
N GLU A 41 23.41 -11.93 13.22
CA GLU A 41 23.92 -13.29 13.25
C GLU A 41 23.08 -14.28 12.42
N ARG A 42 21.96 -13.81 11.84
CA ARG A 42 20.92 -14.62 11.15
C ARG A 42 20.39 -15.75 12.05
N LYS A 43 20.17 -15.44 13.32
CA LYS A 43 19.73 -16.41 14.32
C LYS A 43 18.30 -16.17 14.77
N ILE A 44 17.69 -17.23 15.28
CA ILE A 44 16.42 -17.16 15.97
C ILE A 44 16.60 -17.71 17.36
N TYR A 45 16.02 -17.01 18.31
CA TYR A 45 15.98 -17.45 19.69
C TYR A 45 14.53 -17.66 20.08
N VAL A 46 14.22 -18.83 20.61
CA VAL A 46 12.95 -19.10 21.26
C VAL A 46 13.09 -18.71 22.73
N TYR A 47 12.25 -17.80 23.18
CA TYR A 47 12.19 -17.37 24.57
C TYR A 47 10.92 -17.89 25.21
N VAL A 48 11.07 -18.49 26.40
CA VAL A 48 9.97 -18.92 27.25
C VAL A 48 10.22 -18.38 28.65
N TYR A 49 9.46 -17.37 29.04
CA TYR A 49 9.48 -16.80 30.39
C TYR A 49 8.26 -17.31 31.13
N GLY A 50 8.43 -18.02 32.25
CA GLY A 50 7.35 -18.60 33.05
C GLY A 50 7.04 -17.79 34.33
N GLU A 51 6.05 -18.26 35.10
CA GLU A 51 5.79 -17.71 36.45
C GLU A 51 7.03 -17.91 37.37
N GLU A 52 7.22 -17.00 38.34
CA GLU A 52 8.35 -16.99 39.30
C GLU A 52 9.74 -16.60 38.75
N GLY A 53 9.81 -15.99 37.57
CA GLY A 53 11.07 -15.48 37.01
C GLY A 53 11.98 -16.54 36.38
N LYS A 54 11.47 -17.77 36.17
CA LYS A 54 12.16 -18.83 35.43
C LYS A 54 12.07 -18.55 33.94
N SER A 55 13.19 -18.68 33.23
CA SER A 55 13.24 -18.50 31.78
C SER A 55 14.06 -19.58 31.09
N GLU A 56 13.65 -19.91 29.88
CA GLU A 56 14.39 -20.73 28.92
C GLU A 56 14.62 -19.90 27.66
N VAL A 57 15.85 -19.97 27.16
CA VAL A 57 16.22 -19.39 25.87
C VAL A 57 16.88 -20.48 25.05
N LYS A 58 16.36 -20.74 23.86
CA LYS A 58 16.94 -21.70 22.92
C LYS A 58 17.30 -20.99 21.62
N GLU A 59 18.59 -20.97 21.31
CA GLU A 59 19.06 -20.65 19.97
C GLU A 59 18.66 -21.77 19.00
N VAL A 60 18.06 -21.38 17.89
CA VAL A 60 17.71 -22.21 16.75
C VAL A 60 18.65 -21.82 15.61
N THR A 61 19.58 -22.71 15.29
CA THR A 61 20.53 -22.58 14.17
C THR A 61 20.08 -23.45 12.99
N ASN A 62 20.66 -23.22 11.80
CA ASN A 62 20.41 -23.98 10.57
C ASN A 62 19.03 -23.81 9.91
N LEU A 63 18.45 -22.62 9.97
CA LEU A 63 17.42 -22.26 9.00
C LEU A 63 18.14 -21.64 7.81
N ASP A 64 18.28 -22.40 6.73
CA ASP A 64 18.83 -21.93 5.45
C ASP A 64 17.96 -20.77 4.96
N TYR A 65 18.34 -19.55 5.32
CA TYR A 65 17.54 -18.35 5.12
C TYR A 65 18.29 -17.36 4.25
N ASP A 66 17.92 -17.34 2.96
CA ASP A 66 18.54 -16.49 1.93
C ASP A 66 17.89 -15.10 1.86
N GLY A 67 17.75 -14.46 3.02
CA GLY A 67 17.46 -13.02 3.15
C GLY A 67 16.03 -12.55 2.82
N TYR A 68 15.15 -13.39 2.26
CA TYR A 68 13.85 -12.92 1.72
C TYR A 68 12.61 -13.84 1.90
N VAL A 69 12.64 -14.86 2.77
CA VAL A 69 11.54 -15.85 2.86
C VAL A 69 10.51 -15.47 3.92
N ASP A 70 9.20 -15.44 3.64
CA ASP A 70 8.20 -15.41 4.72
C ASP A 70 8.31 -16.72 5.53
N GLY A 71 8.54 -16.63 6.84
CA GLY A 71 8.63 -17.80 7.73
C GLY A 71 7.33 -18.07 8.47
N THR A 72 6.90 -19.32 8.55
CA THR A 72 5.74 -19.71 9.39
C THR A 72 6.21 -20.16 10.76
N PHE A 73 5.78 -19.47 11.80
CA PHE A 73 6.02 -19.85 13.19
C PHE A 73 4.78 -20.51 13.74
N LYS A 74 4.96 -21.65 14.40
CA LYS A 74 3.87 -22.38 15.02
C LYS A 74 4.26 -22.79 16.44
N ILE A 75 3.37 -22.52 17.39
CA ILE A 75 3.49 -23.02 18.76
C ILE A 75 2.31 -23.95 19.00
N VAL A 76 2.58 -25.18 19.44
CA VAL A 76 1.59 -26.16 19.86
C VAL A 76 1.68 -26.32 21.37
N TRP A 77 0.60 -25.98 22.05
CA TRP A 77 0.49 -26.14 23.49
C TRP A 77 -0.25 -27.41 23.81
N ASN A 78 0.40 -28.33 24.50
CA ASN A 78 -0.21 -29.58 24.88
C ASN A 78 -1.08 -29.41 26.13
N SER A 79 -1.99 -30.36 26.34
CA SER A 79 -2.90 -30.37 27.49
C SER A 79 -2.18 -30.47 28.84
N ASP A 80 -0.93 -30.92 28.84
CA ASP A 80 -0.07 -31.08 30.00
C ASP A 80 0.77 -29.82 30.32
N GLY A 81 0.54 -28.73 29.58
CA GLY A 81 1.23 -27.46 29.74
C GLY A 81 2.60 -27.36 29.06
N SER A 82 3.05 -28.37 28.29
CA SER A 82 4.23 -28.19 27.43
C SER A 82 3.91 -27.35 26.20
N ALA A 83 4.94 -26.65 25.70
CA ALA A 83 4.89 -25.88 24.48
C ALA A 83 5.94 -26.40 23.49
N VAL A 84 5.51 -26.70 22.27
CA VAL A 84 6.37 -27.15 21.18
C VAL A 84 6.40 -26.08 20.09
N PHE A 85 7.59 -25.72 19.65
CA PHE A 85 7.87 -24.63 18.73
C PHE A 85 8.30 -25.19 17.40
N TYR A 86 7.76 -24.60 16.34
CA TYR A 86 8.02 -24.96 14.97
C TYR A 86 8.34 -23.72 14.15
N VAL A 87 9.24 -23.88 13.19
CA VAL A 87 9.52 -22.91 12.12
C VAL A 87 9.40 -23.64 10.79
N ASN A 88 8.61 -23.11 9.87
CA ASN A 88 8.29 -23.72 8.57
C ASN A 88 7.84 -25.19 8.71
N ASP A 89 6.99 -25.44 9.72
CA ASP A 89 6.50 -26.76 10.12
C ASP A 89 7.54 -27.77 10.66
N GLU A 90 8.81 -27.40 10.74
CA GLU A 90 9.85 -28.20 11.39
C GLU A 90 9.88 -27.92 12.89
N LYS A 91 9.92 -28.96 13.72
CA LYS A 91 10.03 -28.83 15.18
C LYS A 91 11.43 -28.33 15.53
N VAL A 92 11.52 -27.15 16.11
CA VAL A 92 12.81 -26.52 16.48
C VAL A 92 13.09 -26.58 17.97
N TYR A 93 12.06 -26.58 18.81
CA TYR A 93 12.22 -26.61 20.26
C TYR A 93 10.98 -27.17 20.97
N GLU A 94 11.19 -27.77 22.13
CA GLU A 94 10.13 -28.14 23.07
C GLU A 94 10.55 -27.65 24.44
N SER A 95 9.72 -26.79 25.04
CA SER A 95 10.03 -26.18 26.33
C SER A 95 9.91 -27.20 27.45
N THR A 96 10.84 -27.13 28.40
CA THR A 96 10.76 -27.96 29.62
C THR A 96 9.95 -27.27 30.72
N LEU A 97 9.75 -25.95 30.61
CA LEU A 97 8.82 -25.19 31.43
C LEU A 97 7.38 -25.57 31.10
N ARG A 98 6.63 -25.96 32.13
CA ARG A 98 5.18 -26.21 32.04
C ARG A 98 4.45 -24.92 32.37
N ILE A 99 3.81 -24.32 31.37
CA ILE A 99 3.13 -23.04 31.52
C ILE A 99 1.61 -23.26 31.34
N LYS A 100 0.84 -22.70 32.28
CA LYS A 100 -0.62 -22.77 32.28
C LYS A 100 -1.17 -21.68 31.36
N ILE A 101 -1.89 -22.08 30.31
CA ILE A 101 -2.43 -21.12 29.34
C ILE A 101 -3.52 -20.26 30.02
N PRO A 102 -3.38 -18.93 30.05
CA PRO A 102 -4.42 -18.02 30.52
C PRO A 102 -5.53 -17.97 29.47
N MET A 103 -6.75 -17.67 29.91
CA MET A 103 -7.91 -17.59 29.01
C MET A 103 -7.79 -16.46 27.97
N ASN A 104 -6.93 -15.47 28.26
CA ASN A 104 -6.70 -14.30 27.42
C ASN A 104 -5.24 -14.30 26.94
N ILE A 105 -5.06 -14.54 25.63
CA ILE A 105 -3.76 -14.43 24.97
C ILE A 105 -3.77 -13.13 24.15
N TYR A 106 -2.81 -12.25 24.41
CA TYR A 106 -2.58 -11.05 23.61
C TYR A 106 -1.29 -11.23 22.82
N LEU A 107 -1.32 -10.81 21.55
CA LEU A 107 -0.12 -10.77 20.72
C LEU A 107 0.42 -9.35 20.83
N ASP A 108 1.58 -9.20 21.47
CA ASP A 108 2.20 -7.90 21.69
C ASP A 108 3.43 -7.79 20.80
N THR A 109 3.47 -6.76 19.97
CA THR A 109 4.63 -6.41 19.15
C THR A 109 5.25 -5.17 19.78
N TYR A 110 6.24 -5.39 20.64
CA TYR A 110 7.06 -4.29 21.14
C TYR A 110 7.87 -3.74 19.96
N GLU A 111 7.42 -2.58 19.46
CA GLU A 111 8.14 -1.57 18.65
C GLU A 111 7.70 -1.27 17.20
N HIS A 112 6.90 -2.07 16.49
CA HIS A 112 6.44 -1.66 15.14
C HIS A 112 5.04 -2.21 14.74
N PRO A 113 3.97 -1.38 14.70
CA PRO A 113 2.58 -1.84 14.50
C PRO A 113 2.22 -2.23 13.04
N GLY A 114 3.19 -2.51 12.17
CA GLY A 114 2.98 -2.66 10.72
C GLY A 114 3.17 -4.06 10.12
N PHE A 115 3.64 -5.06 10.87
CA PHE A 115 4.29 -6.24 10.26
C PHE A 115 3.70 -7.62 10.53
N LEU A 116 2.54 -7.74 11.20
CA LEU A 116 1.86 -9.03 11.37
C LEU A 116 0.38 -8.95 11.03
N LYS A 117 -0.08 -9.87 10.16
CA LYS A 117 -1.49 -10.09 9.88
C LYS A 117 -2.01 -11.20 10.80
N TRP A 118 -2.85 -10.86 11.75
CA TRP A 118 -3.52 -11.81 12.63
C TRP A 118 -4.43 -12.76 11.82
N ILE A 119 -4.24 -14.08 11.96
CA ILE A 119 -4.95 -15.11 11.16
C ILE A 119 -5.99 -15.90 12.01
N GLY A 120 -6.21 -15.49 13.27
CA GLY A 120 -7.27 -16.02 14.13
C GLY A 120 -6.81 -17.00 15.22
N TYR A 121 -7.71 -17.28 16.17
CA TYR A 121 -7.64 -18.39 17.13
C TYR A 121 -8.77 -19.38 16.81
N LYS A 122 -8.50 -20.69 16.84
CA LYS A 122 -9.57 -21.70 16.84
C LYS A 122 -9.21 -22.89 17.75
N LYS A 123 -10.12 -23.17 18.69
CA LYS A 123 -10.24 -24.45 19.39
C LYS A 123 -10.64 -25.50 18.34
N GLU A 124 -9.89 -26.58 18.23
CA GLU A 124 -9.87 -27.46 17.04
C GLU A 124 -11.24 -27.88 16.48
N GLY A 125 -11.30 -27.89 15.16
CA GLY A 125 -12.40 -28.34 14.31
C GLY A 125 -12.05 -27.99 12.86
N VAL A 126 -11.36 -28.93 12.20
CA VAL A 126 -10.85 -28.99 10.82
C VAL A 126 -11.33 -27.84 9.91
N ALA A 127 -10.40 -27.00 9.45
CA ALA A 127 -10.66 -26.09 8.36
C ALA A 127 -10.36 -26.80 7.04
N VAL A 128 -11.40 -27.02 6.24
CA VAL A 128 -11.26 -27.22 4.80
C VAL A 128 -10.50 -26.01 4.28
N LEU A 129 -9.30 -26.26 3.73
CA LEU A 129 -8.51 -25.24 3.04
C LEU A 129 -9.41 -24.60 1.98
N PRO A 130 -9.67 -23.27 2.01
CA PRO A 130 -10.05 -22.62 0.78
C PRO A 130 -8.91 -22.90 -0.20
N LYS A 131 -9.23 -23.46 -1.39
CA LYS A 131 -8.25 -23.69 -2.47
C LYS A 131 -7.30 -22.49 -2.50
N PRO A 132 -5.98 -22.71 -2.59
CA PRO A 132 -5.02 -21.62 -2.60
C PRO A 132 -5.50 -20.57 -3.59
N ARG A 133 -5.91 -19.40 -3.06
CA ARG A 133 -6.13 -18.26 -3.94
C ARG A 133 -4.76 -18.04 -4.57
N PRO A 134 -4.68 -17.95 -5.92
CA PRO A 134 -3.41 -17.71 -6.57
C PRO A 134 -2.75 -16.53 -5.86
N VAL A 135 -1.52 -16.72 -5.42
CA VAL A 135 -0.69 -15.68 -4.80
C VAL A 135 -0.87 -14.46 -5.68
N LYS A 136 -1.58 -13.43 -5.19
CA LYS A 136 -1.57 -12.14 -5.86
C LYS A 136 -0.11 -11.74 -5.82
N LYS A 137 0.57 -11.89 -6.95
CA LYS A 137 1.93 -11.41 -7.17
C LYS A 137 2.00 -10.03 -6.53
N THR A 138 2.76 -9.88 -5.44
CA THR A 138 2.95 -8.58 -4.81
C THR A 138 3.68 -7.73 -5.84
N VAL A 139 2.95 -6.90 -6.56
CA VAL A 139 3.53 -6.00 -7.54
C VAL A 139 4.18 -4.87 -6.74
N THR A 140 5.51 -4.97 -6.55
CA THR A 140 6.28 -3.89 -5.96
C THR A 140 6.52 -2.83 -7.03
N TYR A 141 6.07 -1.61 -6.75
CA TYR A 141 6.22 -0.47 -7.63
C TYR A 141 7.51 0.29 -7.31
N ASN A 142 8.31 0.58 -8.33
CA ASN A 142 9.48 1.45 -8.21
C ASN A 142 9.04 2.93 -8.22
N TRP A 143 8.45 3.37 -7.09
CA TRP A 143 7.94 4.73 -6.95
C TRP A 143 9.05 5.77 -7.04
N LYS A 144 8.79 6.83 -7.81
CA LYS A 144 9.62 8.02 -7.96
C LYS A 144 8.83 9.23 -7.47
N TRP A 145 9.34 9.89 -6.46
CA TRP A 145 8.78 11.14 -5.93
C TRP A 145 9.35 12.33 -6.69
N SER A 146 8.47 13.25 -7.11
CA SER A 146 8.82 14.51 -7.73
C SER A 146 8.01 15.64 -7.10
N SER A 147 8.68 16.55 -6.40
CA SER A 147 8.06 17.76 -5.86
C SER A 147 9.08 18.91 -5.81
N PRO A 148 8.96 19.92 -6.68
CA PRO A 148 9.77 21.12 -6.62
C PRO A 148 9.56 21.95 -5.34
N GLU A 149 8.39 21.83 -4.71
CA GLU A 149 8.11 22.46 -3.42
C GLU A 149 8.44 21.48 -2.28
N PRO A 150 9.41 21.82 -1.41
CA PRO A 150 9.97 20.89 -0.41
C PRO A 150 9.01 20.56 0.74
N ASN A 151 7.99 21.37 0.97
CA ASN A 151 7.03 21.18 2.07
C ASN A 151 5.88 20.22 1.72
N ASN A 152 5.80 19.78 0.46
CA ASN A 152 4.95 18.67 0.08
C ASN A 152 5.54 17.37 0.58
N TRP A 153 4.68 16.41 0.92
CA TRP A 153 5.14 15.12 1.38
C TRP A 153 4.23 14.00 0.91
N TYR A 154 4.79 12.79 0.93
CA TYR A 154 4.04 11.57 0.77
C TYR A 154 4.40 10.58 1.88
N ARG A 155 3.51 9.63 2.13
CA ARG A 155 3.74 8.52 3.06
C ARG A 155 3.12 7.25 2.51
N ILE A 156 3.89 6.17 2.50
CA ILE A 156 3.43 4.84 2.10
C ILE A 156 3.30 3.98 3.35
N GLU A 157 2.10 3.46 3.60
CA GLU A 157 1.75 2.59 4.74
C GLU A 157 1.00 1.36 4.21
N GLY A 158 1.73 0.28 3.96
CA GLY A 158 1.15 -0.92 3.33
C GLY A 158 0.64 -0.63 1.91
N ASN A 159 -0.65 -0.85 1.67
CA ASN A 159 -1.30 -0.54 0.39
C ASN A 159 -1.81 0.91 0.29
N LYS A 160 -1.58 1.75 1.30
CA LYS A 160 -2.05 3.14 1.33
C LYS A 160 -0.93 4.11 1.03
N ILE A 161 -1.22 5.10 0.19
CA ILE A 161 -0.32 6.19 -0.18
C ILE A 161 -1.02 7.50 0.13
N THR A 162 -0.50 8.24 1.09
CA THR A 162 -1.00 9.59 1.40
C THR A 162 -0.12 10.62 0.70
N ILE A 163 -0.73 11.58 0.02
CA ILE A 163 -0.04 12.76 -0.54
C ILE A 163 -0.63 14.02 0.08
N TYR A 164 0.25 14.94 0.46
CA TYR A 164 -0.10 16.28 0.89
C TYR A 164 0.57 17.33 0.01
N ALA A 165 -0.24 18.28 -0.45
CA ALA A 165 0.21 19.44 -1.20
C ALA A 165 -0.07 20.73 -0.43
N VAL A 166 0.96 21.55 -0.21
CA VAL A 166 0.85 22.87 0.40
C VAL A 166 0.24 23.89 -0.58
N PRO A 167 -0.22 25.06 -0.11
CA PRO A 167 -0.73 26.10 -0.99
C PRO A 167 0.25 26.51 -2.09
N GLY A 168 -0.28 26.72 -3.30
CA GLY A 168 0.50 27.08 -4.49
C GLY A 168 1.23 25.90 -5.18
N SER A 169 1.02 24.67 -4.72
CA SER A 169 1.49 23.43 -5.37
C SER A 169 0.71 23.12 -6.65
N ASP A 170 0.97 23.87 -7.71
CA ASP A 170 0.28 23.77 -8.99
C ASP A 170 1.18 23.24 -10.12
N ILE A 171 0.58 22.82 -11.23
CA ILE A 171 1.21 22.54 -12.55
C ILE A 171 0.27 23.10 -13.61
N TRP A 172 0.80 23.94 -14.50
CA TRP A 172 -0.04 24.75 -15.39
C TRP A 172 0.73 25.19 -16.63
N ASN A 173 0.04 25.32 -17.76
CA ASN A 173 0.58 25.90 -18.98
C ASN A 173 1.89 25.27 -19.49
N CYS A 174 1.98 23.93 -19.45
CA CYS A 174 3.22 23.19 -19.73
C CYS A 174 4.41 23.51 -18.80
N GLU A 175 4.20 24.19 -17.68
CA GLU A 175 5.25 24.52 -16.70
C GLU A 175 5.16 23.56 -15.51
N ARG A 176 6.27 22.92 -15.15
CA ARG A 176 6.36 21.97 -14.01
C ARG A 176 5.82 22.53 -12.70
N ARG A 177 6.07 23.82 -12.45
CA ARG A 177 5.73 24.57 -11.24
C ARG A 177 6.04 23.79 -9.95
N LYS A 178 5.06 23.46 -9.12
CA LYS A 178 5.26 23.04 -7.72
C LYS A 178 4.48 21.79 -7.29
N ALA A 179 3.55 21.28 -8.10
CA ALA A 179 2.69 20.17 -7.70
C ALA A 179 3.49 18.87 -7.43
N PRO A 180 3.23 18.17 -6.32
CA PRO A 180 3.82 16.88 -6.04
C PRO A 180 3.23 15.76 -6.90
N MET A 181 4.09 14.86 -7.38
CA MET A 181 3.72 13.63 -8.08
C MET A 181 4.49 12.45 -7.50
N LEU A 182 3.80 11.33 -7.31
CA LEU A 182 4.41 10.04 -6.97
C LEU A 182 4.10 9.07 -8.11
N VAL A 183 5.11 8.69 -8.88
CA VAL A 183 4.93 8.02 -10.18
C VAL A 183 5.76 6.76 -10.34
N VAL A 184 5.36 5.92 -11.26
CA VAL A 184 6.13 4.79 -11.79
C VAL A 184 6.35 4.97 -13.29
N ASP A 185 7.25 4.17 -13.86
CA ASP A 185 7.42 4.08 -15.30
C ASP A 185 6.18 3.41 -15.93
N ILE A 186 5.71 3.92 -17.06
CA ILE A 186 4.65 3.26 -17.85
C ILE A 186 5.19 1.91 -18.35
N PRO A 187 4.41 0.80 -18.30
CA PRO A 187 4.82 -0.49 -18.83
C PRO A 187 5.14 -0.40 -20.32
N ASP A 188 6.16 -1.13 -20.76
CA ASP A 188 6.53 -1.24 -22.18
C ASP A 188 5.57 -2.20 -22.91
N LYS A 189 4.31 -1.74 -23.03
CA LYS A 189 3.16 -2.45 -23.61
C LYS A 189 2.21 -1.47 -24.28
N ASP A 190 1.65 -1.88 -25.42
CA ASP A 190 0.66 -1.09 -26.15
C ASP A 190 -0.68 -1.02 -25.40
N ARG A 191 -0.95 -1.95 -24.49
CA ARG A 191 -2.19 -1.97 -23.71
C ARG A 191 -1.86 -2.12 -22.25
N TRP A 192 -2.40 -1.22 -21.45
CA TRP A 192 -2.30 -1.29 -20.00
C TRP A 192 -3.43 -0.50 -19.37
N GLU A 193 -3.72 -0.80 -18.11
CA GLU A 193 -4.63 0.00 -17.30
C GLU A 193 -4.06 0.22 -15.92
N VAL A 194 -4.34 1.40 -15.35
CA VAL A 194 -4.06 1.72 -13.96
C VAL A 194 -5.35 2.05 -13.26
N SER A 195 -5.51 1.57 -12.03
CA SER A 195 -6.63 1.93 -11.17
C SER A 195 -6.17 2.22 -9.75
N VAL A 196 -6.94 3.05 -9.06
CA VAL A 196 -6.68 3.42 -7.68
C VAL A 196 -7.97 3.82 -6.98
N HIS A 197 -8.09 3.47 -5.70
CA HIS A 197 -9.12 4.02 -4.83
C HIS A 197 -8.60 5.28 -4.16
N PHE A 198 -9.41 6.34 -4.09
CA PHE A 198 -9.04 7.56 -3.37
C PHE A 198 -9.99 7.82 -2.19
N GLU A 199 -9.47 8.51 -1.19
CA GLU A 199 -10.21 9.01 -0.06
C GLU A 199 -9.66 10.39 0.34
N MET A 200 -10.57 11.34 0.52
CA MET A 200 -10.27 12.70 0.96
C MET A 200 -11.06 12.99 2.25
N PRO A 201 -10.44 13.49 3.33
CA PRO A 201 -11.18 13.89 4.53
C PRO A 201 -12.24 14.98 4.25
N LYS A 202 -11.89 15.89 3.34
CA LYS A 202 -12.73 17.00 2.89
C LYS A 202 -12.39 17.35 1.44
N ARG A 203 -13.40 17.73 0.67
CA ARG A 203 -13.24 18.34 -0.66
C ARG A 203 -12.84 19.81 -0.50
N VAL A 204 -11.81 20.25 -1.21
CA VAL A 204 -11.20 21.58 -1.03
C VAL A 204 -11.24 22.32 -2.36
N LEU A 205 -11.70 23.57 -2.34
CA LEU A 205 -11.69 24.44 -3.51
C LEU A 205 -10.25 24.69 -3.99
N ASN A 206 -10.05 24.90 -5.29
CA ASN A 206 -8.77 25.15 -5.91
C ASN A 206 -7.79 23.97 -5.76
N THR A 207 -8.31 22.75 -5.92
CA THR A 207 -7.50 21.53 -5.83
C THR A 207 -7.86 20.55 -6.92
N HIS A 208 -6.91 19.71 -7.30
CA HIS A 208 -7.13 18.60 -8.22
C HIS A 208 -6.21 17.45 -7.84
N VAL A 209 -6.78 16.33 -7.42
CA VAL A 209 -6.04 15.15 -6.99
C VAL A 209 -6.45 13.94 -7.82
N GLY A 210 -5.60 12.93 -7.89
CA GLY A 210 -5.96 11.69 -8.57
C GLY A 210 -4.80 11.03 -9.29
N LEU A 211 -5.09 10.45 -10.46
CA LEU A 211 -4.12 9.85 -11.35
C LEU A 211 -3.46 10.91 -12.24
N VAL A 212 -2.21 10.66 -12.64
CA VAL A 212 -1.48 11.50 -13.58
C VAL A 212 -0.74 10.67 -14.62
N LEU A 213 -0.77 11.13 -15.87
CA LEU A 213 0.15 10.78 -16.95
C LEU A 213 1.16 11.91 -17.08
N TRP A 214 2.46 11.63 -17.11
CA TRP A 214 3.50 12.66 -17.17
C TRP A 214 4.65 12.25 -18.11
N ASN A 215 5.21 13.23 -18.82
CA ASN A 215 6.35 13.00 -19.72
C ASN A 215 7.69 12.86 -19.00
N GLY A 216 7.72 13.00 -17.67
CA GLY A 216 8.92 12.82 -16.84
C GLY A 216 9.86 14.03 -16.82
N LYS A 217 9.49 15.16 -17.44
CA LYS A 217 10.33 16.36 -17.49
C LYS A 217 10.08 17.28 -16.30
N GLU A 218 11.16 17.72 -15.67
CA GLU A 218 11.16 18.73 -14.59
C GLU A 218 11.34 20.16 -15.11
N SER A 219 11.75 20.34 -16.37
CA SER A 219 12.00 21.65 -16.97
C SER A 219 11.64 21.67 -18.47
N GLY A 220 11.52 22.87 -19.03
CA GLY A 220 11.05 23.07 -20.41
C GLY A 220 9.55 22.78 -20.54
N LYS A 221 9.13 22.25 -21.70
CA LYS A 221 7.74 21.83 -21.92
C LYS A 221 7.42 20.55 -21.15
N VAL A 222 6.69 20.70 -20.06
CA VAL A 222 6.22 19.61 -19.21
C VAL A 222 4.79 19.26 -19.59
N TYR A 223 4.58 18.02 -19.99
CA TYR A 223 3.25 17.51 -20.33
C TYR A 223 2.78 16.60 -19.22
N ALA A 224 1.67 16.96 -18.61
CA ALA A 224 1.01 16.19 -17.58
C ALA A 224 -0.50 16.29 -17.74
N VAL A 225 -1.18 15.15 -17.86
CA VAL A 225 -2.64 15.05 -17.83
C VAL A 225 -3.03 14.39 -16.52
N TYR A 226 -3.90 15.05 -15.77
CA TYR A 226 -4.31 14.64 -14.44
C TYR A 226 -5.84 14.46 -14.39
N PHE A 227 -6.25 13.38 -13.71
CA PHE A 227 -7.61 12.90 -13.69
C PHE A 227 -8.03 12.52 -12.26
N GLY A 228 -9.14 13.06 -11.81
CA GLY A 228 -9.71 12.75 -10.50
C GLY A 228 -10.49 13.90 -9.88
N PRO A 229 -10.74 13.85 -8.56
CA PRO A 229 -11.45 14.88 -7.82
C PRO A 229 -10.87 16.28 -8.06
N LYS A 230 -11.73 17.19 -8.52
CA LYS A 230 -11.45 18.61 -8.69
C LYS A 230 -12.39 19.46 -7.82
N ASP A 231 -11.83 20.43 -7.14
CA ASP A 231 -12.54 21.36 -6.27
C ASP A 231 -13.47 20.63 -5.27
N GLN A 232 -14.61 21.26 -4.95
CA GLN A 232 -15.52 20.79 -3.91
C GLN A 232 -16.46 19.68 -4.36
N ASN A 233 -16.71 19.57 -5.66
CA ASN A 233 -17.83 18.78 -6.16
C ASN A 233 -17.64 18.26 -7.58
N ASN A 234 -16.44 18.26 -8.16
CA ASN A 234 -16.24 17.78 -9.53
C ASN A 234 -15.28 16.59 -9.60
N ILE A 235 -15.41 15.82 -10.65
CA ILE A 235 -14.34 14.96 -11.16
C ILE A 235 -13.97 15.49 -12.54
N ALA A 236 -12.69 15.62 -12.83
CA ALA A 236 -12.23 16.24 -14.06
C ALA A 236 -10.97 15.58 -14.63
N ILE A 237 -10.83 15.68 -15.94
CA ILE A 237 -9.61 15.47 -16.71
C ILE A 237 -9.12 16.86 -17.11
N GLU A 238 -7.90 17.20 -16.74
CA GLU A 238 -7.28 18.47 -17.09
C GLU A 238 -5.77 18.27 -17.32
N GLY A 239 -5.12 19.26 -17.89
CA GLY A 239 -3.66 19.30 -17.96
C GLY A 239 -3.10 19.77 -19.29
N SER A 240 -1.94 19.24 -19.63
CA SER A 240 -1.14 19.72 -20.74
C SER A 240 -0.47 18.58 -21.48
N TYR A 241 -0.48 18.66 -22.80
CA TYR A 241 0.18 17.72 -23.71
C TYR A 241 0.46 18.42 -25.04
N SER A 242 1.11 17.76 -26.00
CA SER A 242 1.58 18.37 -27.25
C SER A 242 0.55 19.21 -28.01
N ARG A 243 -0.75 18.90 -27.89
CA ARG A 243 -1.83 19.65 -28.52
C ARG A 243 -2.30 20.88 -27.71
N ILE A 244 -2.05 20.93 -26.40
CA ILE A 244 -2.52 22.02 -25.52
C ILE A 244 -1.66 22.19 -24.26
N CYS A 245 -1.32 23.44 -23.90
CA CYS A 245 -0.59 23.70 -22.65
C CYS A 245 -1.49 24.02 -21.44
N GLY A 246 -2.70 24.53 -21.65
CA GLY A 246 -3.63 24.90 -20.58
C GLY A 246 -4.98 24.20 -20.71
N GLY A 247 -4.99 22.88 -20.84
CA GLY A 247 -6.21 22.09 -21.02
C GLY A 247 -7.09 22.08 -19.77
N TRP A 248 -8.04 23.00 -19.71
CA TRP A 248 -9.27 22.84 -18.91
C TRP A 248 -10.25 21.98 -19.70
N ALA A 249 -11.20 21.34 -19.01
CA ALA A 249 -12.20 20.48 -19.65
C ALA A 249 -12.87 21.08 -20.92
N PRO A 250 -13.29 22.37 -20.95
CA PRO A 250 -13.89 22.95 -22.16
C PRO A 250 -12.94 23.01 -23.37
N PHE A 251 -11.63 23.14 -23.14
CA PHE A 251 -10.65 23.14 -24.22
C PHE A 251 -10.32 21.73 -24.70
N MET A 252 -10.42 20.74 -23.82
CA MET A 252 -10.13 19.35 -24.19
C MET A 252 -11.13 18.81 -25.22
N ILE A 253 -12.41 19.23 -25.13
CA ILE A 253 -13.48 18.87 -26.08
C ILE A 253 -13.19 19.39 -27.50
N LEU A 254 -12.41 20.47 -27.64
CA LEU A 254 -12.10 21.09 -28.93
C LEU A 254 -10.92 20.43 -29.65
N ILE A 255 -10.26 19.48 -28.99
CA ILE A 255 -9.08 18.83 -29.56
C ILE A 255 -9.56 17.67 -30.45
N PRO A 256 -9.04 17.54 -31.69
CA PRO A 256 -9.41 16.42 -32.55
C PRO A 256 -9.18 15.08 -31.85
N ASP A 257 -10.05 14.11 -32.13
CA ASP A 257 -9.97 12.72 -31.67
C ASP A 257 -10.09 12.54 -30.14
N THR A 258 -10.45 13.58 -29.39
CA THR A 258 -10.85 13.48 -27.98
C THR A 258 -12.37 13.34 -27.89
N GLU A 259 -12.85 12.70 -26.82
CA GLU A 259 -14.27 12.39 -26.63
C GLU A 259 -14.65 12.46 -25.15
N GLY A 260 -15.89 12.83 -24.85
CA GLY A 260 -16.47 12.78 -23.49
C GLY A 260 -16.73 14.15 -22.89
N ASP A 261 -17.16 14.16 -21.63
CA ASP A 261 -17.56 15.38 -20.92
C ASP A 261 -16.36 16.08 -20.26
N PHE A 262 -15.29 15.33 -19.95
CA PHE A 262 -14.06 15.76 -19.27
C PHE A 262 -14.24 16.35 -17.87
N ILE A 263 -15.45 16.78 -17.50
CA ILE A 263 -15.82 17.24 -16.17
C ILE A 263 -17.26 16.82 -15.85
N ARG A 264 -17.48 16.32 -14.64
CA ARG A 264 -18.82 16.01 -14.13
C ARG A 264 -18.93 16.37 -12.65
N ASN A 265 -20.15 16.64 -12.20
CA ASN A 265 -20.45 16.78 -10.79
C ASN A 265 -20.23 15.43 -10.08
N TYR A 266 -19.36 15.43 -9.08
CA TYR A 266 -18.98 14.31 -8.24
C TYR A 266 -18.81 14.81 -6.80
N PRO A 267 -19.86 14.76 -5.97
CA PRO A 267 -19.84 15.32 -4.60
C PRO A 267 -19.14 14.41 -3.59
N TYR A 268 -18.78 13.18 -3.97
CA TYR A 268 -18.22 12.22 -3.04
C TYR A 268 -16.76 12.53 -2.69
N LYS A 269 -16.40 12.13 -1.47
CA LYS A 269 -15.06 12.23 -0.89
C LYS A 269 -14.16 11.04 -1.20
N THR A 270 -14.73 10.00 -1.78
CA THR A 270 -14.07 8.73 -2.05
C THR A 270 -14.60 8.14 -3.36
N GLY A 271 -13.92 7.16 -3.92
CA GLY A 271 -14.26 6.53 -5.19
C GLY A 271 -13.08 5.85 -5.83
N TRP A 272 -13.30 5.29 -7.02
CA TRP A 272 -12.23 4.72 -7.83
C TRP A 272 -11.96 5.54 -9.07
N LEU A 273 -10.71 5.56 -9.48
CA LEU A 273 -10.23 6.14 -10.73
C LEU A 273 -9.54 5.05 -11.54
N LYS A 274 -9.68 5.11 -12.86
CA LYS A 274 -9.00 4.23 -13.79
C LYS A 274 -8.61 4.97 -15.06
N ILE A 275 -7.40 4.72 -15.53
CA ILE A 275 -6.96 5.09 -16.88
C ILE A 275 -6.71 3.80 -17.64
N LYS A 276 -7.28 3.68 -18.83
CA LYS A 276 -7.00 2.61 -19.78
C LYS A 276 -6.25 3.20 -20.96
N ALA A 277 -5.12 2.60 -21.28
CA ALA A 277 -4.30 2.98 -22.42
C ALA A 277 -4.37 1.90 -23.52
N VAL A 278 -4.54 2.34 -24.76
CA VAL A 278 -4.37 1.54 -25.97
C VAL A 278 -3.54 2.38 -26.95
N GLU A 279 -2.29 1.99 -27.15
CA GLU A 279 -1.28 2.72 -27.91
C GLU A 279 -1.12 4.17 -27.38
N ASN A 280 -1.59 5.16 -28.13
CA ASN A 280 -1.56 6.59 -27.80
C ASN A 280 -2.93 7.15 -27.38
N GLU A 281 -3.92 6.27 -27.16
CA GLU A 281 -5.24 6.63 -26.66
C GLU A 281 -5.34 6.35 -25.15
N TYR A 282 -5.82 7.34 -24.39
CA TYR A 282 -6.05 7.23 -22.96
C TYR A 282 -7.51 7.53 -22.64
N SER A 283 -8.21 6.53 -22.10
CA SER A 283 -9.59 6.63 -21.65
C SER A 283 -9.65 6.68 -20.12
N PHE A 284 -10.46 7.58 -19.59
CA PHE A 284 -10.55 7.89 -18.16
C PHE A 284 -11.91 7.47 -17.62
N PHE A 285 -11.90 6.68 -16.56
CA PHE A 285 -13.11 6.13 -15.94
C PHE A 285 -13.10 6.35 -14.44
N TYR A 286 -14.28 6.55 -13.87
CA TYR A 286 -14.46 6.59 -12.42
C TYR A 286 -15.55 5.65 -11.96
N ARG A 287 -15.61 5.41 -10.66
CA ARG A 287 -16.70 4.68 -10.03
C ARG A 287 -17.04 5.32 -8.71
N GLU A 288 -18.32 5.67 -8.57
CA GLU A 288 -18.88 6.25 -7.36
C GLU A 288 -18.83 5.24 -6.18
N PRO A 289 -18.87 5.72 -4.93
CA PRO A 289 -18.93 4.84 -3.77
C PRO A 289 -20.19 3.97 -3.82
N GLY A 290 -20.02 2.66 -3.67
CA GLY A 290 -21.13 1.70 -3.68
C GLY A 290 -21.62 1.28 -5.07
N SER A 291 -21.12 1.90 -6.15
CA SER A 291 -21.34 1.40 -7.51
C SER A 291 -20.34 0.29 -7.84
N GLU A 292 -20.76 -0.67 -8.67
CA GLU A 292 -19.86 -1.65 -9.28
C GLU A 292 -19.39 -1.22 -10.67
N ASP A 293 -20.13 -0.31 -11.31
CA ASP A 293 -19.96 0.08 -12.71
C ASP A 293 -18.91 1.19 -12.88
N TRP A 294 -18.11 1.07 -13.94
CA TRP A 294 -17.18 2.11 -14.34
C TRP A 294 -17.86 3.09 -15.29
N GLU A 295 -17.88 4.36 -14.92
CA GLU A 295 -18.39 5.45 -15.74
C GLU A 295 -17.27 6.05 -16.58
N PHE A 296 -17.51 6.21 -17.87
CA PHE A 296 -16.61 6.90 -18.79
C PHE A 296 -16.73 8.42 -18.60
N LEU A 297 -15.61 9.10 -18.39
CA LEU A 297 -15.57 10.56 -18.30
C LEU A 297 -15.06 11.21 -19.59
N GLY A 298 -14.08 10.58 -20.22
CA GLY A 298 -13.52 11.09 -21.46
C GLY A 298 -12.31 10.32 -21.92
N LYS A 299 -11.79 10.74 -23.07
CA LYS A 299 -10.72 10.10 -23.82
C LYS A 299 -9.88 11.15 -24.52
N ILE A 300 -8.57 10.94 -24.53
CA ILE A 300 -7.65 11.74 -25.32
C ILE A 300 -6.79 10.87 -26.21
N VAL A 301 -6.37 11.45 -27.33
CA VAL A 301 -5.37 10.87 -28.24
C VAL A 301 -4.17 11.82 -28.27
N THR A 302 -2.98 11.26 -28.05
CA THR A 302 -1.72 12.00 -27.98
C THR A 302 -0.76 11.58 -29.08
N ASN A 303 0.42 12.22 -29.12
CA ASN A 303 1.52 11.66 -29.90
C ASN A 303 2.02 10.35 -29.25
N PRO A 304 2.55 9.39 -30.02
CA PRO A 304 3.18 8.19 -29.47
C PRO A 304 4.29 8.52 -28.46
N HIS A 305 4.37 7.75 -27.38
CA HIS A 305 5.37 7.89 -26.32
C HIS A 305 5.43 9.28 -25.66
N GLU A 306 4.36 10.08 -25.75
CA GLU A 306 4.31 11.41 -25.14
C GLU A 306 4.44 11.35 -23.60
N PHE A 307 3.83 10.34 -22.99
CA PHE A 307 3.95 10.08 -21.55
C PHE A 307 4.87 8.89 -21.29
N THR A 308 5.71 9.04 -20.25
CA THR A 308 6.65 8.00 -19.81
C THR A 308 6.38 7.54 -18.38
N LYS A 309 5.54 8.29 -17.64
CA LYS A 309 5.21 8.07 -16.24
C LYS A 309 3.71 8.01 -16.04
N VAL A 310 3.29 7.19 -15.10
CA VAL A 310 1.92 7.16 -14.58
C VAL A 310 1.96 7.08 -13.05
N GLY A 311 1.00 7.69 -12.37
CA GLY A 311 0.94 7.61 -10.92
C GLY A 311 -0.07 8.54 -10.30
N LEU A 312 0.30 9.13 -9.18
CA LEU A 312 -0.55 9.90 -8.30
C LEU A 312 -0.12 11.36 -8.25
N ILE A 313 -1.08 12.27 -8.19
CA ILE A 313 -0.85 13.71 -8.09
C ILE A 313 -1.77 14.34 -7.04
N ALA A 314 -1.28 15.40 -6.42
CA ALA A 314 -2.12 16.32 -5.68
C ALA A 314 -1.77 17.77 -6.04
N LYS A 315 -2.71 18.52 -6.60
CA LYS A 315 -2.57 19.95 -6.91
C LYS A 315 -3.36 20.77 -5.91
N ALA A 316 -2.78 21.90 -5.49
CA ALA A 316 -3.48 22.91 -4.73
C ALA A 316 -2.97 24.30 -5.15
N TRP A 317 -3.86 25.19 -5.59
CA TRP A 317 -3.49 26.54 -6.01
C TRP A 317 -4.14 27.61 -5.10
N PHE A 318 -3.60 28.82 -5.16
CA PHE A 318 -3.88 29.89 -4.19
C PHE A 318 -3.52 29.49 -2.75
N LEU A 319 -4.40 29.78 -1.78
CA LEU A 319 -4.15 29.69 -0.34
C LEU A 319 -4.56 28.34 0.29
N ASN A 320 -5.06 27.39 -0.49
CA ASN A 320 -5.57 26.11 0.01
C ASN A 320 -4.50 25.02 -0.04
N SER A 321 -4.54 24.09 0.92
CA SER A 321 -3.79 22.83 0.88
C SER A 321 -4.71 21.65 0.67
N VAL A 322 -4.16 20.50 0.26
CA VAL A 322 -4.95 19.28 0.09
C VAL A 322 -4.21 18.07 0.61
N LYS A 323 -4.95 17.17 1.25
CA LYS A 323 -4.50 15.84 1.65
C LYS A 323 -5.42 14.80 1.01
N VAL A 324 -4.84 13.81 0.38
CA VAL A 324 -5.54 12.69 -0.24
C VAL A 324 -4.83 11.39 0.12
N THR A 325 -5.61 10.36 0.40
CA THR A 325 -5.11 8.99 0.59
C THR A 325 -5.56 8.15 -0.58
N PHE A 326 -4.63 7.45 -1.20
CA PHE A 326 -4.86 6.47 -2.24
C PHE A 326 -4.68 5.08 -1.66
N SER A 327 -5.45 4.11 -2.13
CA SER A 327 -5.26 2.70 -1.80
C SER A 327 -5.44 1.83 -3.03
N ASP A 328 -4.93 0.61 -2.94
CA ASP A 328 -5.19 -0.44 -3.94
C ASP A 328 -4.74 -0.03 -5.35
N PHE A 329 -3.66 0.75 -5.43
CA PHE A 329 -3.04 1.12 -6.69
C PHE A 329 -2.62 -0.15 -7.45
N LYS A 330 -3.11 -0.27 -8.67
CA LYS A 330 -2.91 -1.45 -9.50
C LYS A 330 -2.65 -1.01 -10.93
N ILE A 331 -1.61 -1.56 -11.56
CA ILE A 331 -1.39 -1.43 -12.99
C ILE A 331 -1.30 -2.83 -13.61
N GLU A 332 -1.98 -3.03 -14.73
CA GLU A 332 -2.13 -4.32 -15.43
C GLU A 332 -1.82 -4.13 -16.92
N TRP A 333 -1.24 -5.13 -17.56
CA TRP A 333 -0.84 -5.11 -18.96
C TRP A 333 -0.70 -6.52 -19.55
#